data_AF-A0AAU2X2C0-F1
#
_entry.id   AF-A0AAU2X2C0-F1
#
_cell.length_a   1.000
_cell.length_b   1.000
_cell.length_c   1.000
_cell.angle_alpha   90.00
_cell.angle_beta   90.00
_cell.angle_gamma   90.00
#
_symmetry.space_group_name_H-M   'P 1'
#
loop_
_entity.id
_entity.type
_entity.pdbx_description
1 polymer ?
#
loop_
_entity_poly.entity_id
_entity_poly.type
_entity_poly.pdbx_seq_one_letter_code
_entity_poly.pdbx_strand_id
1 'polypeptide(L)'
;MTDVMVSNNERHFYSARINLDDGQVDGFVKPWFDLDTVRDIAENTQDDAERHGHGSIDTVHVIDGGTENGEPRALVVVITWMDIATQGVERATEIVEPDEHGLYAIGGFPWCWYVLDSEMNPQIPYRVEQ
;
A
#
# COMPACT_ATOMS: atom_id res chain seq x y z
N MET A 1 15.91 4.06 5.11
CA MET A 1 14.98 3.35 4.22
C MET A 1 15.76 2.57 3.18
N THR A 2 15.26 1.40 2.79
CA THR A 2 15.85 0.51 1.78
C THR A 2 14.85 0.33 0.65
N ASP A 3 15.31 0.48 -0.60
CA ASP A 3 14.48 0.27 -1.78
C ASP A 3 14.32 -1.24 -2.03
N VAL A 4 13.08 -1.68 -2.21
CA VAL A 4 12.69 -3.09 -2.34
C VAL A 4 11.55 -3.24 -3.34
N MET A 5 11.33 -4.47 -3.77
CA MET A 5 10.12 -4.86 -4.49
C MET A 5 9.18 -5.56 -3.52
N VAL A 6 7.90 -5.18 -3.51
CA VAL A 6 6.90 -5.77 -2.60
C VAL A 6 5.65 -6.22 -3.32
N SER A 7 4.92 -7.11 -2.68
CA SER A 7 3.63 -7.64 -3.11
C SER A 7 2.78 -7.99 -1.89
N ASN A 8 1.47 -7.97 -2.05
CA ASN A 8 0.50 -8.50 -1.08
C ASN A 8 -0.46 -9.54 -1.68
N ASN A 9 -0.46 -9.74 -2.99
CA ASN A 9 -1.43 -10.62 -3.66
C ASN A 9 -0.84 -11.44 -4.83
N GLU A 10 0.49 -11.53 -4.94
CA GLU A 10 1.28 -12.25 -5.96
C GLU A 10 1.11 -11.78 -7.41
N ARG A 11 0.06 -10.99 -7.71
CA ARG A 11 -0.24 -10.52 -9.07
C ARG A 11 0.49 -9.24 -9.44
N HIS A 12 0.68 -8.36 -8.47
CA HIS A 12 1.23 -7.04 -8.70
C HIS A 12 2.44 -6.80 -7.81
N PHE A 13 3.47 -6.23 -8.42
CA PHE A 13 4.75 -5.95 -7.78
C PHE A 13 4.99 -4.45 -7.82
N TYR A 14 5.35 -3.89 -6.67
CA TYR A 14 5.48 -2.45 -6.51
C TYR A 14 6.86 -2.09 -5.96
N SER A 15 7.47 -1.05 -6.55
CA SER A 15 8.65 -0.43 -5.97
C SER A 15 8.24 0.23 -4.67
N ALA A 16 8.96 -0.04 -3.60
CA ALA A 16 8.69 0.53 -2.30
C ALA A 16 9.98 0.81 -1.54
N ARG A 17 9.84 1.62 -0.50
CA ARG A 17 10.87 1.81 0.50
C ARG A 17 10.40 1.18 1.81
N ILE A 18 11.27 0.46 2.48
CA ILE A 18 11.00 -0.05 3.83
C ILE A 18 11.92 0.63 4.84
N ASN A 19 11.38 0.92 6.01
CA ASN A 19 12.17 1.32 7.17
C ASN A 19 12.34 0.12 8.09
N LEU A 20 13.58 -0.32 8.33
CA LEU A 20 13.85 -1.50 9.16
C LEU A 20 13.44 -1.28 10.63
N ASP A 21 13.41 -0.02 11.07
CA ASP A 21 12.98 0.35 12.42
C ASP A 21 11.46 0.24 12.61
N ASP A 22 10.68 0.20 11.52
CA ASP A 22 9.22 -0.05 11.59
C ASP A 22 8.92 -1.50 12.04
N GLY A 23 9.93 -2.38 11.97
CA GLY A 23 9.80 -3.79 12.33
C GLY A 23 9.03 -4.63 11.32
N GLN A 24 8.66 -5.84 11.73
CA GLN A 24 7.84 -6.77 10.96
C GLN A 24 6.77 -7.38 11.87
N VAL A 25 5.57 -7.60 11.33
CA VAL A 25 4.48 -8.32 12.00
C VAL A 25 4.26 -9.62 11.26
N ASP A 26 4.46 -10.77 11.94
CA ASP A 26 4.40 -12.11 11.34
C ASP A 26 5.28 -12.30 10.07
N GLY A 27 6.34 -11.50 9.96
CA GLY A 27 7.27 -11.49 8.83
C GLY A 27 6.86 -10.57 7.67
N PHE A 28 5.72 -9.88 7.78
CA PHE A 28 5.27 -8.87 6.84
C PHE A 28 5.86 -7.50 7.20
N VAL A 29 6.16 -6.71 6.17
CA VAL A 29 6.78 -5.38 6.28
C VAL A 29 5.73 -4.28 6.18
N LYS A 30 6.14 -3.06 6.54
CA LYS A 30 5.39 -1.83 6.26
C LYS A 30 6.11 -1.05 5.14
N PRO A 31 5.70 -1.18 3.88
CA PRO A 31 6.26 -0.43 2.77
C PRO A 31 5.73 1.00 2.70
N TRP A 32 6.54 1.87 2.13
CA TRP A 32 6.28 3.27 1.83
C TRP A 32 6.43 3.49 0.33
N PHE A 33 5.41 4.06 -0.29
CA PHE A 33 5.29 4.16 -1.76
C PHE A 33 5.30 5.61 -2.21
N ASP A 34 5.91 5.90 -3.35
CA ASP A 34 5.71 7.20 -4.01
C ASP A 34 4.30 7.32 -4.61
N LEU A 35 3.89 8.55 -4.91
CA LEU A 35 2.52 8.82 -5.38
C LEU A 35 2.18 8.09 -6.69
N ASP A 36 3.15 7.92 -7.59
CA ASP A 36 2.91 7.20 -8.85
C ASP A 36 2.65 5.72 -8.59
N THR A 37 3.41 5.09 -7.68
CA THR A 37 3.16 3.72 -7.25
C THR A 37 1.82 3.59 -6.52
N VAL A 38 1.41 4.59 -5.75
CA VAL A 38 0.07 4.60 -5.11
C VAL A 38 -1.05 4.66 -6.16
N ARG A 39 -0.85 5.39 -7.27
CA ARG A 39 -1.80 5.39 -8.40
C ARG A 39 -1.89 4.01 -9.04
N ASP A 40 -0.76 3.33 -9.23
CA ASP A 40 -0.76 1.96 -9.73
C ASP A 40 -1.50 1.01 -8.78
N ILE A 41 -1.29 1.12 -7.46
CA ILE A 41 -2.02 0.32 -6.46
C ILE A 41 -3.53 0.64 -6.52
N ALA A 42 -3.91 1.91 -6.68
CA ALA A 42 -5.30 2.33 -6.80
C ALA A 42 -5.99 1.75 -8.04
N GLU A 43 -5.33 1.75 -9.19
CA GLU A 43 -5.86 1.11 -10.40
C GLU A 43 -6.02 -0.40 -10.19
N ASN A 44 -4.97 -1.08 -9.71
CA ASN A 44 -4.98 -2.53 -9.55
C ASN A 44 -6.02 -3.02 -8.51
N THR A 45 -6.16 -2.31 -7.39
CA THR A 45 -7.15 -2.68 -6.36
C THR A 45 -8.58 -2.45 -6.82
N GLN A 46 -8.84 -1.43 -7.65
CA GLN A 46 -10.15 -1.25 -8.27
C GLN A 46 -10.44 -2.36 -9.29
N ASP A 47 -9.47 -2.69 -10.14
CA ASP A 47 -9.54 -3.81 -11.08
C ASP A 47 -9.85 -5.14 -10.37
N ASP A 48 -9.18 -5.42 -9.26
CA ASP A 48 -9.42 -6.62 -8.47
C ASP A 48 -10.80 -6.59 -7.78
N ALA A 49 -11.24 -5.43 -7.29
CA ALA A 49 -12.57 -5.27 -6.69
C ALA A 49 -13.70 -5.45 -7.72
N GLU A 50 -13.51 -5.03 -8.97
CA GLU A 50 -14.44 -5.31 -10.07
C GLU A 50 -14.52 -6.81 -10.38
N ARG A 51 -13.38 -7.52 -10.34
CA ARG A 51 -13.31 -8.96 -10.64
C ARG A 51 -13.81 -9.86 -9.52
N HIS A 52 -13.52 -9.49 -8.28
CA HIS A 52 -13.67 -10.36 -7.12
C HIS A 52 -14.71 -9.84 -6.11
N GLY A 53 -15.15 -8.59 -6.28
CA GLY A 53 -16.13 -7.94 -5.43
C GLY A 53 -15.51 -7.27 -4.21
N HIS A 54 -16.11 -6.15 -3.82
CA HIS A 54 -15.75 -5.34 -2.65
C HIS A 54 -15.88 -6.08 -1.31
N GLY A 55 -16.49 -7.27 -1.26
CA GLY A 55 -16.55 -8.05 -0.02
C GLY A 55 -15.21 -8.66 0.42
N SER A 56 -14.22 -8.71 -0.48
CA SER A 56 -12.92 -9.35 -0.23
C SER A 56 -11.72 -8.49 -0.63
N ILE A 57 -11.94 -7.36 -1.29
CA ILE A 57 -10.88 -6.50 -1.83
C ILE A 57 -11.08 -5.09 -1.28
N ASP A 58 -10.10 -4.64 -0.51
CA ASP A 58 -9.96 -3.24 -0.13
C ASP A 58 -9.48 -2.44 -1.34
N THR A 59 -9.92 -1.18 -1.45
CA THR A 59 -9.56 -0.33 -2.61
C THR A 59 -8.80 0.90 -2.17
N VAL A 60 -7.82 1.30 -2.98
CA VAL A 60 -7.15 2.60 -2.85
C VAL A 60 -7.72 3.55 -3.88
N HIS A 61 -7.94 4.80 -3.47
CA HIS A 61 -8.41 5.89 -4.31
C HIS A 61 -7.44 7.06 -4.22
N VAL A 62 -7.03 7.58 -5.37
CA VAL A 62 -6.23 8.80 -5.47
C VAL A 62 -7.08 9.89 -6.11
N ILE A 63 -7.24 11.00 -5.41
CA ILE A 63 -7.95 12.18 -5.92
C ILE A 63 -6.92 13.27 -6.18
N ASP A 64 -6.66 13.54 -7.46
CA ASP A 64 -5.72 14.57 -7.90
C ASP A 64 -6.35 15.97 -7.89
N GLY A 65 -5.71 16.87 -7.14
CA GLY A 65 -5.99 18.31 -7.11
C GLY A 65 -5.00 19.15 -7.93
N GLY A 66 -4.13 18.50 -8.70
CA GLY A 66 -3.08 19.15 -9.51
C GLY A 66 -1.79 19.39 -8.73
N THR A 67 -1.12 20.50 -9.00
CA THR A 67 0.18 20.84 -8.41
C THR A 67 0.16 22.26 -7.88
N GLU A 68 0.73 22.48 -6.68
CA GLU A 68 0.90 23.80 -6.09
C GLU A 68 2.37 23.99 -5.70
N ASN A 69 3.01 25.05 -6.20
CA ASN A 69 4.45 25.33 -6.00
C ASN A 69 5.40 24.19 -6.42
N GLY A 70 4.99 23.36 -7.37
CA GLY A 70 5.77 22.19 -7.82
C GLY A 70 5.45 20.90 -7.05
N GLU A 71 4.68 20.97 -5.97
CA GLU A 71 4.30 19.81 -5.15
C GLU A 71 2.91 19.28 -5.58
N PRO A 72 2.76 17.96 -5.76
CA PRO A 72 1.47 17.37 -6.09
C PRO A 72 0.47 17.56 -4.92
N ARG A 73 -0.76 17.95 -5.27
CA ARG A 73 -1.90 17.95 -4.37
C ARG A 73 -2.70 16.70 -4.66
N ALA A 74 -2.55 15.68 -3.82
CA ALA A 74 -3.30 14.44 -3.94
C ALA A 74 -3.88 14.05 -2.58
N LEU A 75 -5.11 13.54 -2.59
CA LEU A 75 -5.73 12.88 -1.44
C LEU A 75 -5.74 11.38 -1.71
N VAL A 76 -5.13 10.61 -0.81
CA VAL A 76 -5.11 9.14 -0.86
C VAL A 76 -6.07 8.60 0.18
N VAL A 77 -6.99 7.74 -0.26
CA VAL A 77 -8.02 7.13 0.58
C VAL A 77 -7.96 5.62 0.42
N VAL A 78 -7.88 4.90 1.54
CA VAL A 78 -8.02 3.44 1.59
C VAL A 78 -9.41 3.11 2.15
N ILE A 79 -10.12 2.21 1.49
CA ILE A 79 -11.46 1.77 1.90
C ILE A 79 -11.45 0.26 2.15
N THR A 80 -11.72 -0.13 3.39
CA THR A 80 -11.96 -1.51 3.81
C THR A 80 -13.46 -1.81 3.81
N TRP A 81 -13.95 -2.25 2.64
CA TRP A 81 -15.38 -2.38 2.36
C TRP A 81 -16.10 -3.37 3.28
N MET A 82 -15.43 -4.47 3.66
CA MET A 82 -15.98 -5.47 4.56
C MET A 82 -16.33 -4.91 5.94
N ASP A 83 -15.70 -3.81 6.35
CA ASP A 83 -15.90 -3.18 7.64
C ASP A 83 -17.01 -2.13 7.65
N ILE A 84 -17.55 -1.71 6.50
CA ILE A 84 -18.58 -0.67 6.45
C ILE A 84 -19.82 -1.09 7.24
N ALA A 85 -20.28 -2.33 7.07
CA ALA A 85 -21.50 -2.82 7.72
C ALA A 85 -21.32 -3.08 9.22
N THR A 86 -20.11 -3.45 9.66
CA THR A 86 -19.82 -3.90 11.03
C THR A 86 -19.20 -2.82 11.89
N GLN A 87 -18.37 -1.96 11.32
CA GLN A 87 -17.59 -0.92 12.00
C GLN A 87 -18.01 0.51 11.62
N GLY A 88 -18.76 0.67 10.52
CA GLY A 88 -19.20 1.96 10.00
C GLY A 88 -18.18 2.63 9.08
N VAL A 89 -18.65 3.60 8.29
CA VAL A 89 -17.85 4.29 7.25
C VAL A 89 -16.60 4.95 7.80
N GLU A 90 -16.67 5.55 9.00
CA GLU A 90 -15.53 6.23 9.63
C GLU A 90 -14.34 5.28 9.88
N ARG A 91 -14.60 4.05 10.32
CA ARG A 91 -13.55 3.06 10.59
C ARG A 91 -13.12 2.28 9.36
N ALA A 92 -14.02 2.17 8.39
CA ALA A 92 -13.75 1.52 7.11
C ALA A 92 -12.99 2.42 6.13
N THR A 93 -12.75 3.69 6.46
CA THR A 93 -12.10 4.67 5.57
C THR A 93 -10.88 5.27 6.27
N GLU A 94 -9.73 5.22 5.60
CA GLU A 94 -8.50 5.85 6.06
C GLU A 94 -8.05 6.90 5.05
N ILE A 95 -7.75 8.13 5.51
CA ILE A 95 -6.99 9.10 4.73
C ILE A 95 -5.52 8.84 5.02
N VAL A 96 -4.77 8.47 3.99
CA VAL A 96 -3.33 8.19 4.11
C VAL A 96 -2.55 9.45 3.80
N GLU A 97 -1.85 9.97 4.81
CA GLU A 97 -0.96 11.12 4.66
C GLU A 97 0.44 10.66 4.23
N PRO A 98 1.13 11.42 3.35
CA PRO A 98 2.52 11.15 3.06
C PRO A 98 3.41 11.52 4.24
N ASP A 99 4.57 10.87 4.34
CA ASP A 99 5.63 11.27 5.27
C ASP A 99 6.37 12.54 4.81
N GLU A 100 7.44 12.90 5.53
CA GLU A 100 8.30 14.05 5.21
C GLU A 100 9.03 13.93 3.86
N HIS A 101 9.02 12.74 3.25
CA HIS A 101 9.61 12.46 1.95
C HIS A 101 8.57 12.32 0.82
N GLY A 102 7.28 12.54 1.12
CA GLY A 102 6.21 12.38 0.13
C GLY A 102 5.78 10.93 -0.09
N LEU A 103 6.12 10.01 0.81
CA LEU A 103 5.82 8.58 0.68
C LEU A 103 4.62 8.15 1.52
N TYR A 104 3.81 7.25 1.00
CA TYR A 104 2.55 6.80 1.59
C TYR A 104 2.67 5.35 2.09
N ALA A 105 2.22 5.09 3.31
CA ALA A 105 2.13 3.74 3.86
C ALA A 105 0.76 3.12 3.60
N ILE A 106 0.58 2.48 2.45
CA ILE A 106 -0.71 1.93 2.03
C ILE A 106 -1.01 0.60 2.72
N GLY A 107 -2.17 0.52 3.41
CA GLY A 107 -2.69 -0.71 4.00
C GLY A 107 -1.94 -1.25 5.23
N GLY A 108 -0.73 -0.75 5.49
CA GLY A 108 0.08 -1.11 6.66
C GLY A 108 0.30 -2.62 6.80
N PHE A 109 0.42 -3.08 8.06
CA PHE A 109 0.55 -4.51 8.36
C PHE A 109 -0.67 -5.38 8.01
N PRO A 110 -1.93 -4.90 8.14
CA PRO A 110 -3.11 -5.70 7.76
C PRO A 110 -3.11 -6.20 6.32
N TRP A 111 -2.40 -5.52 5.42
CA TRP A 111 -2.30 -5.93 4.02
C TRP A 111 -1.22 -6.97 3.77
N CYS A 112 -0.50 -7.43 4.79
CA CYS A 112 0.47 -8.53 4.69
C CYS A 112 1.50 -8.35 3.56
N TRP A 113 2.03 -7.14 3.40
CA TRP A 113 3.08 -6.87 2.42
C TRP A 113 4.33 -7.69 2.69
N TYR A 114 4.87 -8.33 1.66
CA TYR A 114 6.14 -9.06 1.72
C TYR A 114 7.11 -8.57 0.67
N VAL A 115 8.40 -8.63 1.00
CA VAL A 115 9.49 -8.28 0.08
C VAL A 115 9.71 -9.43 -0.91
N LEU A 116 10.11 -9.08 -2.13
CA LEU A 116 10.49 -10.02 -3.18
C LEU A 116 12.01 -10.03 -3.34
N ASP A 117 12.60 -11.22 -3.49
CA ASP A 117 14.01 -11.37 -3.83
C ASP A 117 14.30 -11.02 -5.31
N SER A 118 15.56 -11.16 -5.74
CA SER A 118 15.94 -10.88 -7.13
C SER A 118 15.28 -11.79 -8.17
N GLU A 119 14.77 -12.94 -7.75
CA GLU A 119 14.04 -13.90 -8.58
C GLU A 119 12.51 -13.76 -8.44
N MET A 120 12.04 -12.71 -7.75
CA MET A 120 10.63 -12.45 -7.44
C MET A 120 9.98 -13.52 -6.55
N ASN A 121 10.75 -14.18 -5.69
CA ASN A 121 10.20 -15.05 -4.65
C ASN A 121 9.91 -14.26 -3.36
N PRO A 122 8.84 -14.60 -2.62
CA PRO A 122 8.50 -13.94 -1.37
C PRO A 122 9.54 -14.20 -0.27
N GLN A 123 9.93 -13.13 0.43
CA GLN A 123 10.77 -13.15 1.62
C GLN A 123 9.92 -12.84 2.87
N ILE A 124 9.52 -13.88 3.60
CA ILE A 124 8.72 -13.78 4.82
C ILE A 124 9.37 -14.68 5.90
N PRO A 125 10.06 -14.12 6.91
CA PRO A 125 10.35 -12.70 7.12
C PRO A 125 11.39 -12.16 6.15
N TYR A 126 11.35 -10.85 5.90
CA TYR A 126 12.42 -10.16 5.17
C TYR A 126 13.72 -10.19 5.97
N ARG A 127 14.83 -10.51 5.29
CA ARG A 127 16.18 -10.52 5.88
C ARG A 127 17.10 -9.74 4.96
N VAL A 128 17.74 -8.70 5.49
CA VAL A 128 18.80 -8.00 4.77
C VAL A 128 19.96 -8.99 4.58
N GLU A 129 20.24 -9.39 3.34
CA GLU A 129 21.44 -10.15 3.02
C GLU A 129 22.67 -9.31 3.42
N GLN A 130 23.58 -9.90 4.18
CA GLN A 130 24.81 -9.25 4.68
C GLN A 130 25.91 -9.24 3.61
#